data_AF-A0A7S2SD09-F1
#
_entry.id   AF-A0A7S2SD09-F1
#
_cell.length_a   1.000
_cell.length_b   1.000
_cell.length_c   1.000
_cell.angle_alpha   90.00
_cell.angle_beta   90.00
_cell.angle_gamma   90.00
#
_symmetry.space_group_name_H-M   'P 1'
#
loop_
_entity.id
_entity.type
_entity.pdbx_description
1 polymer ?
#
loop_
_entity_poly.entity_id
_entity_poly.type
_entity_poly.pdbx_seq_one_letter_code
_entity_poly.pdbx_strand_id
1 'polypeptide(L)'
;YCIYTSGSTGQPKGVVQTHANVFRLLISCGECGLAFPEENAWLLLHNYSFDFSVWEVFSSMLSGGRLVVPNSTEAITCFELCKLVAREGVSILTITPSFFYAISEFIFSNACLDLVE
;
A
#
# COMPACT_ATOMS: atom_id res chain seq x y z
N TYR A 1 3.62 -7.91 15.20
CA TYR A 1 4.04 -8.79 14.09
C TYR A 1 5.53 -9.09 14.20
N CYS A 2 6.03 -10.06 13.42
CA CYS A 2 7.46 -10.28 13.22
C CYS A 2 7.74 -10.30 11.71
N ILE A 3 8.55 -9.38 11.23
CA ILE A 3 8.96 -9.30 9.82
C ILE A 3 10.47 -9.50 9.74
N TYR A 4 10.90 -10.32 8.79
CA TYR A 4 12.32 -10.61 8.57
C TYR A 4 12.94 -9.61 7.60
N THR A 5 14.14 -9.13 7.91
CA THR A 5 14.95 -8.26 7.06
C THR A 5 16.32 -8.87 6.79
N SER A 6 17.03 -8.33 5.79
CA SER A 6 18.40 -8.76 5.50
C SER A 6 19.31 -8.52 6.71
N GLY A 7 20.05 -9.56 7.11
CA GLY A 7 21.01 -9.47 8.19
C GLY A 7 22.42 -9.29 7.67
N SER A 8 23.19 -8.39 8.30
CA SER A 8 24.61 -8.16 8.01
C SER A 8 25.51 -9.39 8.17
N THR A 9 25.04 -10.43 8.86
CA THR A 9 25.74 -11.70 9.07
C THR A 9 25.38 -12.78 8.03
N GLY A 10 24.58 -12.44 7.01
CA GLY A 10 24.07 -13.39 6.02
C GLY A 10 22.85 -14.19 6.49
N GLN A 11 22.42 -14.03 7.75
CA GLN A 11 21.20 -14.65 8.29
C GLN A 11 20.11 -13.59 8.50
N PRO A 12 18.86 -13.81 8.06
CA PRO A 12 17.76 -12.87 8.26
C PRO A 12 17.53 -12.54 9.74
N LYS A 13 17.21 -11.26 10.02
CA LYS A 13 16.89 -10.78 11.37
C LYS A 13 15.38 -10.56 11.50
N GLY A 14 14.75 -11.17 12.49
CA GLY A 14 13.34 -10.94 12.81
C GLY A 14 13.16 -9.67 13.62
N VAL A 15 12.40 -8.71 13.08
CA VAL A 15 12.01 -7.49 13.78
C VAL A 15 10.64 -7.70 14.41
N VAL A 16 10.60 -7.74 15.73
CA VAL A 16 9.36 -7.93 16.50
C VAL A 16 8.77 -6.56 16.84
N GLN A 17 7.50 -6.38 16.51
CA GLN A 17 6.72 -5.19 16.81
C GLN A 17 5.47 -5.56 17.62
N THR A 18 5.18 -4.78 18.65
CA THR A 18 4.02 -4.98 19.52
C THR A 18 2.78 -4.29 18.95
N HIS A 19 1.59 -4.67 19.44
CA HIS A 19 0.35 -3.95 19.11
C HIS A 19 0.43 -2.46 19.46
N ALA A 20 1.09 -2.10 20.58
CA ALA A 20 1.27 -0.71 20.98
C ALA A 20 2.10 0.09 19.97
N ASN A 21 3.11 -0.53 19.34
CA ASN A 21 3.88 0.14 18.28
C ASN A 21 3.02 0.45 17.06
N VAL A 22 2.21 -0.52 16.62
CA VAL A 22 1.28 -0.36 15.49
C VAL A 22 0.24 0.72 15.78
N PHE A 23 -0.37 0.68 16.96
CA PHE A 23 -1.36 1.67 17.35
C PHE A 23 -0.75 3.09 17.42
N ARG A 24 0.46 3.22 17.98
CA ARG A 24 1.15 4.52 18.02
C ARG A 24 1.45 5.06 16.63
N LEU A 25 1.88 4.22 15.69
CA LEU A 25 2.07 4.62 14.29
C LEU A 25 0.78 5.22 13.70
N LEU A 26 -0.34 4.51 13.85
CA LEU A 26 -1.64 4.88 13.28
C LEU A 26 -2.19 6.18 13.86
N ILE A 27 -2.11 6.35 15.18
CA ILE A 27 -2.52 7.61 15.83
C ILE A 27 -1.64 8.78 15.40
N SER A 28 -0.31 8.62 15.41
CA SER A 28 0.61 9.71 15.04
C SER A 28 0.40 10.17 13.59
N CYS A 29 0.11 9.25 12.67
CA CYS A 29 -0.20 9.62 11.29
C CYS A 29 -1.52 10.40 11.19
N GLY A 30 -2.55 10.00 11.94
CA GLY A 30 -3.79 10.77 12.08
C GLY A 30 -3.55 12.20 12.60
N GLU A 31 -2.72 12.33 13.64
CA GLU A 31 -2.30 13.63 14.20
C GLU A 31 -1.56 14.50 13.18
N CYS A 32 -0.81 13.89 12.25
CA CYS A 32 -0.13 14.58 11.16
C CYS A 32 -1.04 14.97 9.97
N GLY A 33 -2.36 14.84 10.11
CA GLY A 33 -3.32 15.16 9.04
C GLY A 33 -3.42 14.08 7.97
N LEU A 34 -2.83 12.90 8.20
CA LEU A 34 -3.12 11.68 7.44
C LEU A 34 -4.34 10.96 8.06
N ALA A 35 -5.24 11.69 8.70
CA ALA A 35 -6.51 11.16 9.19
C ALA A 35 -7.45 11.01 7.99
N PHE A 36 -7.80 9.77 7.68
CA PHE A 36 -8.56 9.45 6.48
C PHE A 36 -10.06 9.35 6.82
N PRO A 37 -10.95 10.04 6.07
CA PRO A 37 -12.39 9.88 6.25
C PRO A 37 -12.85 8.42 6.03
N GLU A 38 -13.98 8.08 6.65
CA GLU A 38 -14.54 6.71 6.74
C GLU A 38 -14.84 6.05 5.37
N GLU A 39 -14.80 6.82 4.28
CA GLU A 39 -15.16 6.39 2.93
C GLU A 39 -13.96 5.97 2.05
N ASN A 40 -12.74 5.91 2.61
CA ASN A 40 -11.55 5.61 1.80
C ASN A 40 -11.41 4.13 1.44
N ALA A 41 -11.00 3.89 0.19
CA ALA A 41 -10.60 2.58 -0.31
C ALA A 41 -9.07 2.50 -0.40
N TRP A 42 -8.49 1.65 0.43
CA TRP A 42 -7.06 1.38 0.53
C TRP A 42 -6.68 0.21 -0.36
N LEU A 43 -5.55 0.30 -1.07
CA LEU A 43 -5.00 -0.85 -1.77
C LEU A 43 -3.91 -1.52 -0.93
N LEU A 44 -4.05 -2.82 -0.66
CA LEU A 44 -2.96 -3.66 -0.16
C LEU A 44 -2.03 -4.01 -1.31
N LEU A 45 -1.13 -3.08 -1.65
CA LEU A 45 -0.21 -3.26 -2.78
C LEU A 45 1.09 -3.93 -2.34
N HIS A 46 1.58 -3.60 -1.14
CA HIS A 46 2.83 -4.17 -0.66
C HIS A 46 2.62 -5.62 -0.21
N ASN A 47 3.61 -6.47 -0.48
CA ASN A 47 3.63 -7.81 0.06
C ASN A 47 3.52 -7.76 1.60
N TYR A 48 2.73 -8.66 2.19
CA TYR A 48 2.52 -8.71 3.65
C TYR A 48 3.79 -9.04 4.46
N SER A 49 4.88 -9.41 3.79
CA SER A 49 6.22 -9.56 4.39
C SER A 49 7.01 -8.25 4.44
N PHE A 50 6.48 -7.15 3.88
CA PHE A 50 7.05 -5.80 3.98
C PHE A 50 6.22 -4.97 4.97
N ASP A 51 6.89 -4.20 5.82
CA ASP A 51 6.24 -3.53 6.96
C ASP A 51 5.21 -2.46 6.56
N PHE A 52 5.36 -1.85 5.38
CA PHE A 52 4.38 -0.91 4.85
C PHE A 52 2.98 -1.51 4.66
N SER A 53 2.87 -2.83 4.43
CA SER A 53 1.57 -3.52 4.37
C SER A 53 0.79 -3.42 5.69
N VAL A 54 1.47 -3.28 6.83
CA VAL A 54 0.85 -3.09 8.14
C VAL A 54 0.07 -1.77 8.15
N TRP A 55 0.64 -0.72 7.55
CA TRP A 55 -0.03 0.56 7.40
C TRP A 55 -1.30 0.42 6.54
N GLU A 56 -1.19 -0.20 5.37
CA GLU A 56 -2.32 -0.40 4.44
C GLU A 56 -3.49 -1.16 5.11
N VAL A 57 -3.18 -2.28 5.78
CA VAL A 57 -4.18 -3.11 6.45
C VAL A 57 -4.82 -2.39 7.62
N PHE A 58 -4.03 -1.95 8.61
CA PHE A 58 -4.61 -1.45 9.85
C PHE A 58 -5.21 -0.05 9.71
N SER A 59 -4.74 0.78 8.76
CA SER A 59 -5.36 2.09 8.51
C SER A 59 -6.75 1.95 7.93
N SER A 60 -6.96 1.00 7.01
CA SER A 60 -8.30 0.71 6.48
C SER A 60 -9.26 0.28 7.60
N MET A 61 -8.82 -0.60 8.50
CA MET A 61 -9.63 -1.11 9.59
C MET A 61 -9.95 -0.06 10.66
N LEU A 62 -8.97 0.77 11.05
CA LEU A 62 -9.16 1.78 12.09
C LEU A 62 -9.96 2.99 11.63
N SER A 63 -9.91 3.32 10.33
CA SER A 63 -10.69 4.42 9.75
C SER A 63 -12.13 4.03 9.39
N GLY A 64 -12.50 2.75 9.47
CA GLY A 64 -13.79 2.26 8.97
C GLY A 64 -13.86 2.16 7.43
N GLY A 65 -12.73 2.36 6.75
CA GLY A 65 -12.63 2.27 5.30
C GLY A 65 -12.61 0.84 4.75
N ARG A 66 -12.46 0.73 3.43
CA ARG A 66 -12.39 -0.56 2.72
C ARG A 66 -10.95 -0.91 2.35
N LEU A 67 -10.59 -2.18 2.48
CA LEU A 67 -9.33 -2.72 1.96
C LEU A 67 -9.57 -3.49 0.66
N VAL A 68 -8.89 -3.08 -0.40
CA VAL A 68 -8.83 -3.77 -1.69
C VAL A 68 -7.61 -4.69 -1.67
N VAL A 69 -7.84 -5.99 -1.85
CA VAL A 69 -6.78 -7.01 -1.90
C VAL A 69 -6.67 -7.53 -3.33
N PRO A 70 -5.52 -7.38 -4.01
CA PRO A 70 -5.31 -7.96 -5.34
C PRO A 70 -5.44 -9.48 -5.32
N ASN A 71 -6.02 -10.05 -6.38
CA ASN A 71 -6.20 -11.51 -6.50
C ASN A 71 -4.93 -12.28 -6.88
N SER A 72 -3.80 -11.60 -7.12
CA SER A 72 -2.55 -12.23 -7.59
C SER A 72 -1.43 -12.11 -6.56
N THR A 73 -0.60 -13.15 -6.48
CA THR A 73 0.68 -13.14 -5.74
C THR A 73 1.83 -12.56 -6.57
N GLU A 74 1.60 -12.29 -7.86
CA GLU A 74 2.60 -11.73 -8.78
C GLU A 74 2.65 -10.21 -8.67
N ALA A 75 3.77 -9.63 -9.13
CA ALA A 75 3.92 -8.19 -9.22
C ALA A 75 2.91 -7.61 -10.22
N ILE A 76 2.09 -6.67 -9.75
CA ILE A 76 1.11 -5.99 -10.61
C ILE A 76 1.81 -5.09 -11.63
N THR A 77 1.36 -5.12 -12.88
CA THR A 77 1.84 -4.19 -13.92
C THR A 77 1.22 -2.79 -13.74
N CYS A 78 1.81 -1.76 -14.37
CA CYS A 78 1.25 -0.41 -14.36
C CYS A 78 -0.19 -0.38 -14.91
N PHE A 79 -0.45 -1.11 -16.01
CA PHE A 79 -1.77 -1.19 -16.62
C PHE A 79 -2.80 -1.85 -15.70
N GLU A 80 -2.45 -2.98 -15.10
CA GLU A 80 -3.33 -3.67 -14.15
C GLU A 80 -3.60 -2.83 -12.91
N LEU A 81 -2.59 -2.10 -12.41
CA LEU A 81 -2.77 -1.19 -11.28
C LEU A 81 -3.73 -0.06 -11.63
N CYS A 82 -3.56 0.59 -12.79
CA CYS A 82 -4.49 1.63 -13.24
C CYS A 82 -5.93 1.10 -13.35
N LYS A 83 -6.12 -0.08 -13.94
CA LYS A 83 -7.45 -0.74 -14.02
C LYS A 83 -8.03 -1.06 -12.65
N LEU A 84 -7.21 -1.59 -11.74
CA LEU A 84 -7.65 -1.94 -10.40
C LEU A 84 -8.04 -0.70 -9.61
N VAL A 85 -7.23 0.36 -9.66
CA VAL A 85 -7.50 1.64 -9.00
C VAL A 85 -8.80 2.24 -9.51
N ALA A 86 -9.01 2.27 -10.82
CA ALA A 86 -10.23 2.80 -11.42
C ALA A 86 -11.47 1.96 -11.07
N ARG A 87 -11.39 0.63 -11.25
CA ARG A 87 -12.50 -0.30 -10.99
C ARG A 87 -12.93 -0.29 -9.53
N GLU A 88 -11.96 -0.27 -8.63
CA GLU A 88 -12.21 -0.34 -7.19
C GLU A 88 -12.30 1.05 -6.56
N GLY A 89 -12.19 2.16 -7.30
CA GLY A 89 -12.21 3.49 -6.72
C GLY A 89 -11.20 3.67 -5.58
N VAL A 90 -9.98 3.13 -5.73
CA VAL A 90 -8.92 3.26 -4.72
C VAL A 90 -8.61 4.73 -4.51
N SER A 91 -8.80 5.22 -3.28
CA SER A 91 -8.54 6.60 -2.91
C SER A 91 -7.19 6.78 -2.23
N ILE A 92 -6.67 5.72 -1.59
CA ILE A 92 -5.36 5.73 -0.96
C ILE A 92 -4.46 4.66 -1.58
N LEU A 93 -3.41 5.12 -2.24
CA LEU A 93 -2.39 4.31 -2.90
C LEU A 93 -1.01 4.65 -2.35
N THR A 94 -0.30 3.62 -1.88
CA THR A 94 1.08 3.71 -1.43
C THR A 94 1.98 2.89 -2.35
N ILE A 95 3.02 3.52 -2.89
CA ILE A 95 3.94 2.90 -3.85
C ILE A 95 5.38 3.27 -3.52
N THR A 96 6.33 2.39 -3.90
CA THR A 96 7.75 2.70 -3.80
C THR A 96 8.14 3.80 -4.81
N PRO A 97 9.19 4.60 -4.55
CA PRO A 97 9.62 5.63 -5.49
C PRO A 97 9.91 5.10 -6.90
N SER A 98 10.56 3.93 -7.00
CA SER A 98 10.84 3.31 -8.30
C SER A 98 9.56 2.99 -9.08
N PHE A 99 8.53 2.50 -8.40
CA PHE A 99 7.26 2.19 -9.06
C PHE A 99 6.45 3.46 -9.38
N PHE A 100 6.57 4.52 -8.56
CA PHE A 100 6.02 5.84 -8.88
C PHE A 100 6.56 6.38 -10.21
N TYR A 101 7.87 6.26 -10.47
CA TYR A 101 8.42 6.70 -11.75
C TYR A 101 7.90 5.84 -12.92
N ALA A 102 7.88 4.52 -12.75
CA ALA A 102 7.39 3.60 -13.78
C ALA A 102 5.91 3.85 -14.12
N ILE A 103 5.04 4.05 -13.12
CA ILE A 103 3.63 4.34 -13.36
C ILE A 103 3.42 5.75 -13.92
N SER A 104 4.21 6.74 -13.48
CA SER A 104 4.13 8.09 -14.03
C SER A 104 4.48 8.11 -15.51
N GLU A 105 5.59 7.48 -15.90
CA GLU A 105 6.01 7.35 -17.30
C GLU A 105 4.96 6.60 -18.13
N PHE A 106 4.42 5.50 -17.58
CA PHE A 106 3.34 4.75 -18.20
C PHE A 106 2.10 5.63 -18.44
N ILE A 107 1.64 6.37 -17.43
CA ILE A 107 0.48 7.26 -17.53
C ILE A 107 0.74 8.36 -18.56
N PHE A 108 1.89 9.04 -18.54
CA PHE A 108 2.18 10.10 -19.51
C PHE A 108 2.28 9.58 -20.94
N SER A 109 2.82 8.37 -21.14
CA SER A 109 2.94 7.76 -22.47
C SER A 109 1.61 7.23 -23.01
N ASN A 110 0.68 6.88 -22.11
CA ASN A 110 -0.63 6.31 -22.46
C ASN A 110 -1.80 7.27 -22.21
N ALA A 111 -1.57 8.51 -21.78
CA ALA A 111 -2.61 9.53 -21.60
C ALA A 111 -3.32 9.93 -22.91
N CYS A 112 -2.81 9.48 -24.06
CA CYS A 112 -3.47 9.59 -25.37
C CYS A 112 -4.42 8.40 -25.68
N LEU A 113 -4.51 7.41 -24.78
CA LEU A 113 -5.35 6.22 -24.90
C LEU A 113 -6.25 6.14 -23.68
N ASP A 114 -7.57 6.19 -23.89
CA ASP A 114 -8.57 6.10 -22.83
C ASP A 114 -8.40 4.81 -22.02
N LEU A 115 -7.77 4.91 -20.84
CA LEU A 115 -7.50 3.77 -19.96
C LEU A 115 -8.73 3.30 -19.16
N VAL A 116 -9.92 3.83 -19.49
CA VAL A 116 -11.18 3.54 -18.82
C VAL A 116 -12.29 3.41 -19.87
N GLU A 117 -12.31 2.27 -20.56
CA GLU A 117 -13.56 1.69 -21.09
C GLU A 117 -13.98 0.51 -20.19
#